data_AF-A0A7S2HXE6-F1
#
_entry.id   AF-A0A7S2HXE6-F1
#
_cell.length_a   1.000
_cell.length_b   1.000
_cell.length_c   1.000
_cell.angle_alpha   90.00
_cell.angle_beta   90.00
_cell.angle_gamma   90.00
#
_symmetry.space_group_name_H-M   'P 1'
#
loop_
_entity.id
_entity.type
_entity.pdbx_description
1 polymer ?
#
loop_
_entity_poly.entity_id
_entity_poly.type
_entity_poly.pdbx_seq_one_letter_code
_entity_poly.pdbx_strand_id
1 'polypeptide(L)'
;RLRIKLFRNLTEQEIAFYDAHVSGELSSRLINDSASLSSLTQFTTQTLLQAVVKFSGALVAMYWTHPKLAIIATIITPVGALLVRRTGKIVGKYGIVQNHAMAKANAVAIEVLGSIRTVQSNVGERQEARRFMERLNYYLRVIKATVYLET
;
A
#
# COMPACT_ATOMS: atom_id res chain seq x y z
N ARG A 1 -13.57 -2.31 -23.07
CA ARG A 1 -14.76 -1.80 -22.34
C ARG A 1 -14.41 -0.67 -21.37
N LEU A 2 -13.40 -0.80 -20.50
CA LEU A 2 -12.99 0.27 -19.57
C LEU A 2 -12.59 1.58 -20.28
N ARG A 3 -11.73 1.48 -21.31
CA ARG A 3 -11.32 2.62 -22.17
C ARG A 3 -12.51 3.39 -22.77
N ILE A 4 -13.53 2.67 -23.25
CA ILE A 4 -14.73 3.27 -23.86
C ILE A 4 -15.54 4.02 -22.81
N LYS A 5 -15.69 3.45 -21.59
CA LYS A 5 -16.38 4.13 -20.48
C LYS A 5 -15.65 5.39 -20.04
N LEU A 6 -14.32 5.32 -19.91
CA LEU A 6 -13.49 6.47 -19.56
C LEU A 6 -13.51 7.56 -20.64
N PHE A 7 -13.43 7.17 -21.91
CA PHE A 7 -13.56 8.10 -23.03
C PHE A 7 -14.92 8.79 -23.05
N ARG A 8 -16.02 8.04 -22.86
CA ARG A 8 -17.37 8.63 -22.76
C ARG A 8 -17.48 9.62 -21.60
N ASN A 9 -16.93 9.27 -20.44
CA ASN A 9 -16.95 10.14 -19.27
C ASN A 9 -16.09 11.40 -19.47
N LEU A 10 -14.99 11.32 -20.22
CA LEU A 10 -14.22 12.49 -20.61
C LEU A 10 -15.04 13.39 -21.56
N THR A 11 -15.70 12.84 -22.58
CA THR A 11 -16.49 13.63 -23.53
C THR A 11 -17.70 14.35 -22.92
N GLU A 12 -18.15 13.92 -21.73
CA GLU A 12 -19.25 14.53 -20.98
C GLU A 12 -18.77 15.59 -19.95
N GLN A 13 -17.46 15.86 -19.87
CA GLN A 13 -16.91 16.89 -18.97
C GLN A 13 -17.13 18.32 -19.48
N GLU A 14 -17.14 19.26 -18.54
CA GLU A 14 -17.28 20.70 -18.81
C GLU A 14 -16.05 21.31 -19.51
N ILE A 15 -16.22 22.43 -20.20
CA ILE A 15 -15.13 23.10 -20.94
C ILE A 15 -14.01 23.56 -19.99
N ALA A 16 -14.37 24.04 -18.79
CA ALA A 16 -13.41 24.47 -17.78
C ALA A 16 -12.44 23.36 -17.34
N PHE A 17 -12.86 22.08 -17.43
CA PHE A 17 -11.99 20.93 -17.17
C PHE A 17 -10.87 20.82 -18.21
N TYR A 18 -11.17 21.11 -19.47
CA TYR A 18 -10.20 21.07 -20.59
C TYR A 18 -9.29 22.30 -20.63
N ASP A 19 -9.74 23.45 -20.12
CA ASP A 19 -8.88 24.62 -19.96
C ASP A 19 -7.79 24.39 -18.88
N ALA A 20 -8.06 23.52 -17.91
CA ALA A 20 -7.15 23.19 -16.81
C ALA A 20 -6.19 22.01 -17.12
N HIS A 21 -6.42 21.23 -18.18
CA HIS A 21 -5.67 20.00 -18.46
C HIS A 21 -5.21 19.89 -19.92
N VAL A 22 -3.96 19.46 -20.13
CA VAL A 22 -3.42 19.26 -21.48
C VAL A 22 -4.02 18.02 -22.12
N SER A 23 -4.64 18.15 -23.30
CA SER A 23 -5.30 17.03 -24.00
C SER A 23 -4.39 15.81 -24.24
N GLY A 24 -3.09 16.03 -24.45
CA GLY A 24 -2.10 14.95 -24.59
C GLY A 24 -1.89 14.16 -23.30
N GLU A 25 -1.95 14.81 -22.13
CA GLU A 25 -1.87 14.15 -20.83
C GLU A 25 -3.11 13.28 -20.59
N LEU A 26 -4.31 13.81 -20.86
CA LEU A 26 -5.57 13.06 -20.72
C LEU A 26 -5.60 11.82 -21.61
N SER A 27 -5.11 11.93 -22.85
CA SER A 27 -4.97 10.79 -23.77
C SER A 27 -3.96 9.76 -23.26
N SER A 28 -2.80 10.22 -22.77
CA SER A 28 -1.77 9.36 -22.19
C SER A 28 -2.32 8.59 -20.98
N ARG A 29 -2.98 9.27 -20.05
CA ARG A 29 -3.61 8.65 -18.86
C ARG A 29 -4.71 7.68 -19.25
N LEU A 30 -5.58 8.06 -20.20
CA LEU A 30 -6.61 7.19 -20.73
C LEU A 30 -6.03 5.88 -21.27
N ILE A 31 -4.88 5.91 -21.97
CA ILE A 31 -4.26 4.72 -22.55
C ILE A 31 -3.49 3.92 -21.49
N ASN A 32 -2.61 4.58 -20.74
CA ASN A 32 -1.66 3.96 -19.81
C ASN A 32 -2.32 3.47 -18.53
N ASP A 33 -3.19 4.29 -17.91
CA ASP A 33 -3.85 3.90 -16.66
C ASP A 33 -4.86 2.79 -16.93
N SER A 34 -5.60 2.87 -18.04
CA SER A 34 -6.54 1.81 -18.41
C SER A 34 -5.84 0.50 -18.82
N ALA A 35 -4.65 0.58 -19.45
CA ALA A 35 -3.82 -0.59 -19.74
C ALA A 35 -3.37 -1.25 -18.44
N SER A 36 -2.84 -0.44 -17.52
CA SER A 36 -2.34 -0.88 -16.22
C SER A 36 -3.44 -1.51 -15.37
N LEU A 37 -4.64 -0.91 -15.34
CA LEU A 37 -5.79 -1.49 -14.65
C LEU A 37 -6.24 -2.81 -15.28
N SER A 38 -6.23 -2.90 -16.61
CA SER A 38 -6.56 -4.14 -17.31
C SER A 38 -5.55 -5.25 -17.03
N SER A 39 -4.25 -4.93 -17.04
CA SER A 39 -3.19 -5.91 -16.76
C SER A 39 -3.20 -6.36 -15.30
N LEU A 40 -3.43 -5.46 -14.36
CA LEU A 40 -3.60 -5.79 -12.94
C LEU A 40 -4.81 -6.70 -12.71
N THR A 41 -5.93 -6.41 -13.36
CA THR A 41 -7.14 -7.25 -13.27
C THR A 41 -6.87 -8.63 -13.84
N GLN A 42 -6.20 -8.71 -15.00
CA GLN A 42 -5.84 -9.97 -15.63
C GLN A 42 -4.89 -10.79 -14.75
N PHE A 43 -3.83 -10.15 -14.25
CA PHE A 43 -2.86 -10.79 -13.35
C PHE A 43 -3.53 -11.29 -12.07
N THR A 44 -4.37 -10.48 -11.44
CA THR A 44 -5.10 -10.85 -10.22
C THR A 44 -6.04 -12.02 -10.48
N THR A 45 -6.80 -11.98 -11.58
CA THR A 45 -7.72 -13.06 -11.96
C THR A 45 -6.96 -14.36 -12.23
N GLN A 46 -5.86 -14.29 -12.98
CA GLN A 46 -4.99 -15.43 -13.26
C GLN A 46 -4.40 -16.01 -11.97
N THR A 47 -3.93 -15.16 -11.07
CA THR A 47 -3.34 -15.57 -9.79
C THR A 47 -4.38 -16.24 -8.89
N LEU A 48 -5.59 -15.66 -8.81
CA LEU A 48 -6.69 -16.25 -8.06
C LEU A 48 -7.11 -17.61 -8.63
N LEU A 49 -7.25 -17.72 -9.95
CA LEU A 49 -7.60 -18.98 -10.59
C LEU A 49 -6.53 -20.05 -10.32
N GLN A 50 -5.24 -19.70 -10.47
CA GLN A 50 -4.15 -20.61 -10.14
C GLN A 50 -4.18 -21.03 -8.68
N ALA A 51 -4.42 -20.10 -7.75
CA ALA A 51 -4.49 -20.40 -6.33
C ALA A 51 -5.63 -21.38 -6.03
N VAL A 52 -6.81 -21.18 -6.62
CA VAL A 52 -7.97 -22.09 -6.47
C VAL A 52 -7.64 -23.47 -7.02
N VAL A 53 -7.11 -23.57 -8.23
CA VAL A 53 -6.76 -24.86 -8.86
C VAL A 53 -5.68 -25.59 -8.07
N LYS A 54 -4.62 -24.88 -7.63
CA LYS A 54 -3.56 -25.47 -6.83
C LYS A 54 -4.08 -25.95 -5.48
N PHE A 55 -4.91 -25.14 -4.81
CA PHE A 55 -5.46 -25.48 -3.51
C PHE A 55 -6.40 -26.68 -3.58
N SER A 56 -7.35 -26.68 -4.52
CA SER A 56 -8.27 -27.80 -4.70
C SER A 56 -7.56 -29.06 -5.17
N GLY A 57 -6.63 -28.94 -6.13
CA GLY A 57 -5.83 -30.06 -6.62
C GLY A 57 -4.96 -30.68 -5.53
N ALA A 58 -4.29 -29.85 -4.71
CA ALA A 58 -3.51 -30.31 -3.58
C ALA A 58 -4.38 -31.03 -2.54
N LEU A 59 -5.55 -30.47 -2.18
CA LEU A 59 -6.48 -31.11 -1.26
C LEU A 59 -6.93 -32.47 -1.78
N VAL A 60 -7.42 -32.55 -3.02
CA VAL A 60 -7.89 -33.81 -3.62
C VAL A 60 -6.79 -34.86 -3.62
N ALA A 61 -5.57 -34.49 -4.03
CA ALA A 61 -4.42 -35.39 -4.02
C ALA A 61 -4.09 -35.88 -2.60
N MET A 62 -4.09 -34.99 -1.60
CA MET A 62 -3.81 -35.34 -0.20
C MET A 62 -4.81 -36.35 0.37
N TYR A 63 -6.09 -36.12 0.13
CA TYR A 63 -7.16 -37.00 0.60
C TYR A 63 -7.19 -38.35 -0.13
N TRP A 64 -6.80 -38.37 -1.42
CA TRP A 64 -6.68 -39.60 -2.20
C TRP A 64 -5.54 -40.49 -1.72
N THR A 65 -4.36 -39.91 -1.44
CA THR A 65 -3.20 -40.69 -1.02
C THR A 65 -3.35 -41.21 0.42
N HIS A 66 -3.57 -40.31 1.40
CA HIS A 66 -3.63 -40.68 2.81
C HIS A 66 -4.64 -39.80 3.59
N PRO A 67 -5.90 -40.24 3.73
CA PRO A 67 -6.95 -39.43 4.35
C PRO A 67 -6.69 -39.12 5.83
N LYS A 68 -6.02 -40.00 6.58
CA LYS A 68 -5.70 -39.77 8.00
C LYS A 68 -4.73 -38.59 8.19
N LEU A 69 -3.67 -38.51 7.38
CA LEU A 69 -2.72 -37.39 7.42
C LEU A 69 -3.37 -36.10 6.90
N ALA A 70 -4.26 -36.23 5.91
CA ALA A 70 -4.98 -35.08 5.35
C ALA A 70 -5.85 -34.35 6.37
N ILE A 71 -6.58 -35.10 7.22
CA ILE A 71 -7.41 -34.54 8.28
C ILE A 71 -6.56 -33.77 9.30
N ILE A 72 -5.43 -34.33 9.73
CA ILE A 72 -4.52 -33.68 10.69
C ILE A 72 -3.99 -32.36 10.13
N ALA A 73 -3.50 -32.35 8.89
CA ALA A 73 -3.00 -31.14 8.23
C ALA A 73 -4.10 -30.08 8.02
N THR A 74 -5.33 -30.52 7.71
CA THR A 74 -6.49 -29.64 7.56
C THR A 74 -6.87 -28.96 8.86
N ILE A 75 -6.64 -29.59 10.02
CA ILE A 75 -6.88 -29.00 11.35
C ILE A 75 -5.75 -28.06 11.78
N ILE A 76 -4.49 -28.40 11.49
CA ILE A 76 -3.32 -27.58 11.85
C ILE A 76 -3.32 -26.26 11.07
N THR A 77 -3.70 -26.29 9.80
CA THR A 77 -3.73 -25.11 8.91
C THR A 77 -4.54 -23.92 9.46
N PRO A 78 -5.82 -24.06 9.87
CA PRO A 78 -6.59 -22.95 10.43
C PRO A 78 -6.05 -22.46 11.77
N VAL A 79 -5.44 -23.33 12.59
CA VAL A 79 -4.78 -22.92 13.83
C VAL A 79 -3.60 -22.00 13.54
N GLY A 80 -2.73 -22.38 12.59
CA GLY A 80 -1.63 -21.54 12.12
C GLY A 80 -2.14 -20.22 11.50
N ALA A 81 -3.17 -20.30 10.65
CA ALA A 81 -3.78 -19.12 10.04
C ALA A 81 -4.35 -18.15 11.08
N LEU A 82 -4.92 -18.65 12.19
CA LEU A 82 -5.44 -17.82 13.26
C LEU A 82 -4.32 -17.06 13.99
N LEU A 83 -3.19 -17.73 14.26
CA LEU A 83 -2.01 -17.10 14.86
C LEU A 83 -1.45 -16.01 13.95
N VAL A 84 -1.25 -16.32 12.67
CA VAL A 84 -0.77 -15.34 11.67
C VAL A 84 -1.74 -14.16 11.57
N ARG A 85 -3.07 -14.40 11.58
CA ARG A 85 -4.07 -13.32 11.54
C ARG A 85 -4.03 -12.44 12.79
N ARG A 86 -3.78 -13.00 13.97
CA ARG A 86 -3.63 -12.25 15.23
C ARG A 86 -2.40 -11.34 15.16
N THR A 87 -1.23 -11.90 14.84
CA THR A 87 0.01 -11.14 14.71
C THR A 87 -0.07 -10.11 13.58
N GLY A 88 -0.64 -10.48 12.43
CA GLY A 88 -0.81 -9.57 11.29
C GLY A 88 -1.69 -8.35 11.59
N LYS A 89 -2.72 -8.49 12.44
CA LYS A 89 -3.51 -7.33 12.90
C LYS A 89 -2.70 -6.39 13.78
N ILE A 90 -1.84 -6.93 14.63
CA ILE A 90 -0.97 -6.16 15.52
C ILE A 90 0.05 -5.40 14.66
N VAL A 91 0.78 -6.11 13.80
CA VAL A 91 1.74 -5.52 12.85
C VAL A 91 1.09 -4.45 11.98
N GLY A 92 -0.11 -4.71 11.44
CA GLY A 92 -0.85 -3.74 10.64
C GLY A 92 -1.19 -2.46 11.41
N LYS A 93 -1.63 -2.57 12.67
CA LYS A 93 -1.95 -1.41 13.51
C LYS A 93 -0.72 -0.55 13.79
N TYR A 94 0.41 -1.16 14.16
CA TYR A 94 1.64 -0.43 14.42
C TYR A 94 2.27 0.12 13.13
N GLY A 95 2.16 -0.59 12.01
CA GLY A 95 2.60 -0.13 10.71
C GLY A 95 1.94 1.18 10.29
N ILE A 96 0.64 1.37 10.58
CA ILE A 96 -0.04 2.65 10.32
C ILE A 96 0.58 3.78 11.15
N VAL A 97 0.84 3.55 12.44
CA VAL A 97 1.42 4.58 13.33
C VAL A 97 2.86 4.92 12.92
N GLN A 98 3.66 3.91 12.56
CA GLN A 98 5.02 4.10 12.06
C GLN A 98 5.04 4.91 10.77
N ASN A 99 4.22 4.54 9.78
CA ASN A 99 4.10 5.26 8.52
C ASN A 99 3.66 6.71 8.73
N HIS A 100 2.69 6.94 9.62
CA HIS A 100 2.23 8.29 9.94
C HIS A 100 3.31 9.14 10.65
N ALA A 101 4.10 8.55 11.55
CA ALA A 101 5.22 9.23 12.18
C ALA A 101 6.31 9.60 11.18
N MET A 102 6.65 8.70 10.25
CA MET A 102 7.56 8.99 9.13
C MET A 102 7.04 10.08 8.22
N ALA A 103 5.76 10.01 7.84
CA ALA A 103 5.14 11.02 7.00
C ALA A 103 5.23 12.42 7.62
N LYS A 104 5.05 12.54 8.94
CA LYS A 104 5.22 13.81 9.66
C LYS A 104 6.66 14.33 9.67
N ALA A 105 7.67 13.46 9.74
CA ALA A 105 9.07 13.87 9.65
C ALA A 105 9.41 14.33 8.22
N ASN A 106 8.97 13.57 7.22
CA ASN A 106 9.15 13.92 5.81
C ASN A 106 8.44 15.22 5.44
N ALA A 107 7.23 15.47 5.97
CA ALA A 107 6.52 16.72 5.74
C ALA A 107 7.32 17.94 6.20
N VAL A 108 7.97 17.86 7.37
CA VAL A 108 8.86 18.94 7.85
C VAL A 108 10.05 19.12 6.91
N ALA A 109 10.68 18.03 6.47
CA ALA A 109 11.80 18.13 5.52
C ALA A 109 11.37 18.79 4.20
N ILE A 110 10.22 18.41 3.65
CA ILE A 110 9.67 18.99 2.42
C ILE A 110 9.36 20.48 2.61
N GLU A 111 8.73 20.86 3.73
CA GLU A 111 8.42 22.24 4.08
C GLU A 111 9.69 23.11 4.14
N VAL A 112 10.72 22.64 4.85
CA VAL A 112 11.99 23.34 5.05
C VAL A 112 12.77 23.45 3.74
N LEU A 113 12.86 22.37 2.96
CA LEU A 113 13.57 22.39 1.67
C LEU A 113 12.84 23.24 0.63
N GLY A 114 11.50 23.19 0.61
CA GLY A 114 10.68 24.02 -0.27
C GLY A 114 10.74 25.51 0.06
N SER A 115 11.01 25.85 1.33
CA SER A 115 11.11 27.24 1.83
C SER A 115 12.53 27.64 2.25
N ILE A 116 13.56 26.98 1.70
CA ILE A 116 14.95 27.11 2.18
C ILE A 116 15.46 28.55 2.20
N ARG A 117 15.06 29.37 1.22
CA ARG A 117 15.44 30.79 1.15
C ARG A 117 14.89 31.59 2.34
N THR A 118 13.66 31.29 2.78
CA THR A 118 13.03 31.93 3.94
C THR A 118 13.67 31.47 5.25
N VAL A 119 14.03 30.20 5.34
CA VAL A 119 14.74 29.66 6.52
C VAL A 119 16.10 30.32 6.67
N GLN A 120 16.86 30.46 5.58
CA GLN A 120 18.18 31.12 5.60
C GLN A 120 18.08 32.62 5.84
N SER A 121 17.09 33.32 5.25
CA SER A 121 16.91 34.76 5.49
C SER A 121 16.57 35.08 6.95
N ASN A 122 15.94 34.12 7.65
CA ASN A 122 15.59 34.23 9.06
C ASN A 122 16.62 33.60 10.00
N VAL A 123 17.74 33.05 9.49
CA VAL A 123 18.76 32.32 10.28
C VAL A 123 18.13 31.21 11.13
N GLY A 124 17.11 30.54 10.57
CA GLY A 124 16.25 29.56 11.24
C GLY A 124 16.73 28.12 11.17
N GLU A 125 17.91 27.83 10.59
CA GLU A 125 18.34 26.47 10.26
C GLU A 125 18.43 25.57 11.48
N ARG A 126 18.95 26.09 12.60
CA ARG A 126 19.05 25.33 13.86
C ARG A 126 17.68 24.99 14.44
N GLN A 127 16.70 25.87 14.27
CA GLN A 127 15.35 25.65 14.78
C GLN A 127 14.63 24.56 13.97
N GLU A 128 14.70 24.65 12.64
CA GLU A 128 14.10 23.65 11.76
C GLU A 128 14.80 22.29 11.86
N ALA A 129 16.12 22.27 12.04
CA ALA A 129 16.88 21.04 12.31
C ALA A 129 16.42 20.36 13.62
N ARG A 130 16.15 21.13 14.68
CA ARG A 130 15.57 20.60 15.94
C ARG A 130 14.17 20.06 15.72
N ARG A 131 13.30 20.78 15.00
CA ARG A 131 11.94 20.35 14.67
C ARG A 131 11.94 19.01 13.92
N PHE A 132 12.82 18.84 12.94
CA PHE A 132 12.99 17.57 12.23
C PHE A 132 13.48 16.45 13.16
N MET A 133 14.51 16.73 13.97
CA MET A 133 15.07 15.80 14.95
C MET A 133 14.00 15.30 15.95
N GLU A 134 13.13 16.18 16.43
CA GLU A 134 12.03 15.82 17.33
C GLU A 134 11.03 14.86 16.67
N ARG A 135 10.64 15.12 15.42
CA ARG A 135 9.73 14.23 14.67
C ARG A 135 10.37 12.87 14.38
N LEU A 136 11.66 12.86 14.06
CA LEU A 136 12.41 11.63 13.83
C LEU A 136 12.56 10.83 15.13
N ASN A 137 12.86 11.49 16.25
CA ASN A 137 12.91 10.85 17.56
C ASN A 137 11.57 10.25 17.98
N TYR A 138 10.46 10.93 17.69
CA TYR A 138 9.12 10.37 17.90
C TYR A 138 8.91 9.09 17.09
N TYR A 139 9.26 9.08 15.81
CA TYR A 139 9.22 7.85 15.00
C TYR A 139 10.08 6.72 15.58
N LEU A 140 11.30 7.02 15.99
CA LEU A 140 12.20 6.02 16.58
C LEU A 140 11.62 5.44 17.88
N ARG A 141 10.92 6.25 18.69
CA ARG A 141 10.20 5.76 19.87
C ARG A 141 9.04 4.84 19.50
N VAL A 142 8.28 5.17 18.45
CA VAL A 142 7.18 4.32 17.95
C VAL A 142 7.72 2.96 17.47
N ILE A 143 8.85 2.94 16.75
CA ILE A 143 9.50 1.69 16.34
C ILE A 143 9.93 0.88 17.56
N LYS A 144 10.68 1.50 18.49
CA LYS A 144 11.13 0.80 19.70
C LYS A 144 9.96 0.21 20.47
N ALA A 145 8.89 0.97 20.66
CA ALA A 145 7.67 0.49 21.32
C ALA A 145 6.99 -0.66 20.58
N THR A 146 7.08 -0.73 19.25
CA THR A 146 6.56 -1.86 18.47
C THR A 146 7.40 -3.13 18.72
N VAL A 147 8.73 -3.00 18.70
CA VAL A 147 9.65 -4.13 18.90
C VAL A 147 9.52 -4.73 20.31
N TYR A 148 9.41 -3.90 21.36
CA TYR A 148 9.26 -4.38 22.74
C TYR A 148 7.91 -5.03 23.04
N LEU A 149 6.89 -4.83 22.21
CA LEU A 149 5.58 -5.49 22.35
C LEU A 149 5.51 -6.81 21.56
N GLU A 150 6.51 -7.09 20.73
CA GLU A 150 6.61 -8.29 19.89
C GLU A 150 7.54 -9.37 20.50
N THR A 151 8.42 -8.98 21.44
CA THR A 151 9.25 -9.87 22.29
C THR A 151 8.58 -10.22 23.61
#